data_AF-V6KXS1-F1
#
_entry.id   AF-V6KXS1-F1
#
_cell.length_a   1.000
_cell.length_b   1.000
_cell.length_c   1.000
_cell.angle_alpha   90.00
_cell.angle_beta   90.00
_cell.angle_gamma   90.00
#
_symmetry.space_group_name_H-M   'P 1'
#
loop_
_entity.id
_entity.type
_entity.pdbx_description
1 polymer ?
#
loop_
_entity_poly.entity_id
_entity_poly.type
_entity_poly.pdbx_seq_one_letter_code
_entity_poly.pdbx_strand_id
1 'polypeptide(L)' 'MQTAVFVLAEEQNLVMHVFGVTAAGAMPAICEGRDIGTRITAA' A
#
# COMPACT_ATOMS: atom_id res chain seq x y z
N MET A 1 -11.29 -2.36 -6.01
CA MET A 1 -10.47 -3.29 -5.22
C MET A 1 -11.05 -4.69 -5.38
N GLN A 2 -10.23 -5.71 -5.60
CA GLN A 2 -10.70 -7.10 -5.74
C GLN A 2 -10.50 -7.84 -4.42
N THR A 3 -11.58 -8.37 -3.85
CA THR A 3 -11.59 -9.02 -2.52
C THR A 3 -10.59 -10.17 -2.44
N ALA A 4 -10.50 -11.01 -3.47
CA ALA A 4 -9.59 -12.16 -3.48
C ALA A 4 -8.11 -11.74 -3.33
N VAL A 5 -7.70 -10.61 -3.93
CA VAL A 5 -6.33 -10.10 -3.82
C VAL A 5 -6.03 -9.61 -2.41
N PHE A 6 -7.03 -9.01 -1.74
CA PHE A 6 -6.86 -8.53 -0.37
C PHE A 6 -6.74 -9.67 0.63
N VAL A 7 -7.56 -10.72 0.48
CA VAL A 7 -7.48 -11.92 1.30
C VAL A 7 -6.12 -12.58 1.13
N LEU A 8 -5.64 -12.75 -0.12
CA LEU A 8 -4.29 -13.29 -0.37
C LEU A 8 -3.17 -12.43 0.24
N ALA A 9 -3.29 -11.10 0.19
CA ALA A 9 -2.30 -10.21 0.80
C ALA A 9 -2.27 -10.36 2.33
N GLU A 10 -3.44 -10.52 2.96
CA GLU A 10 -3.56 -10.74 4.40
C GLU A 10 -2.97 -12.11 4.81
N GLU A 11 -3.33 -13.19 4.11
CA GLU A 11 -2.79 -14.54 4.34
C GLU A 11 -1.26 -14.61 4.24
N GLN A 12 -0.64 -13.76 3.41
CA GLN A 12 0.80 -13.71 3.21
C GLN A 12 1.50 -12.63 4.06
N ASN A 13 0.79 -11.96 4.98
CA ASN A 13 1.32 -10.83 5.75
C ASN A 13 1.95 -9.73 4.88
N LEU A 14 1.38 -9.51 3.69
CA LEU A 14 1.88 -8.54 2.72
C LEU A 14 1.36 -7.15 3.05
N VAL A 15 2.27 -6.24 3.41
CA VAL A 15 1.96 -4.83 3.59
C VAL A 15 1.69 -4.19 2.23
N MET A 16 0.56 -3.50 2.10
CA MET A 16 0.19 -2.78 0.88
C MET A 16 0.18 -1.27 1.12
N HIS A 17 0.55 -0.52 0.08
CA HIS A 17 0.51 0.94 0.11
C HIS A 17 -0.31 1.46 -1.08
N VAL A 18 -1.41 2.14 -0.79
CA VAL A 18 -2.31 2.69 -1.81
C VAL A 18 -2.05 4.19 -1.95
N PHE A 19 -1.70 4.60 -3.16
CA PHE A 19 -1.43 6.00 -3.51
C PHE A 19 -1.85 6.29 -4.95
N GLY A 20 -2.05 7.57 -5.26
CA GLY A 20 -2.36 8.02 -6.62
C GLY A 20 -1.11 8.04 -7.50
N VAL A 21 -1.15 7.37 -8.66
CA VAL A 21 -0.01 7.32 -9.59
C VAL A 21 0.38 8.68 -10.17
N THR A 22 -0.56 9.63 -10.23
CA THR A 22 -0.31 10.99 -10.72
C THR A 22 0.36 11.90 -9.68
N ALA A 23 0.49 11.45 -8.43
CA ALA A 23 1.19 12.18 -7.38
C ALA A 23 2.71 12.04 -7.60
N ALA A 24 3.29 12.98 -8.35
CA ALA A 24 4.72 13.01 -8.63
C ALA A 24 5.53 12.96 -7.33
N GLY A 25 6.47 12.02 -7.26
CA GLY A 25 7.31 11.82 -6.08
C GLY A 25 6.65 11.05 -4.92
N ALA A 26 5.40 10.60 -5.04
CA ALA A 26 4.76 9.81 -3.98
C ALA A 26 5.47 8.47 -3.75
N MET A 27 5.84 7.75 -4.81
CA MET A 27 6.52 6.46 -4.69
C MET A 27 7.86 6.55 -3.92
N PRO A 28 8.83 7.41 -4.31
CA PRO A 28 10.07 7.53 -3.54
C PRO A 28 9.82 8.02 -2.10
N ALA A 29 8.88 8.94 -1.89
CA ALA A 29 8.53 9.41 -0.56
C ALA A 29 7.97 8.31 0.36
N ILE A 30 7.15 7.40 -0.18
CA ILE A 30 6.65 6.22 0.53
C ILE A 30 7.81 5.29 0.90
N CYS A 31 8.73 5.04 -0.04
CA CYS A 31 9.91 4.22 0.23
C CYS A 31 10.85 4.83 1.29
N GLU A 32 10.88 6.15 1.42
CA GLU A 32 11.60 6.88 2.47
C GLU A 32 10.88 6.83 3.84
N GLY A 33 9.69 6.24 3.92
CA GLY A 33 8.90 6.14 5.16
C GLY A 33 8.05 7.37 5.44
N ARG A 34 7.82 8.27 4.46
CA ARG A 34 6.87 9.37 4.62
C ARG A 34 5.43 8.83 4.60
N ASP A 35 4.61 9.38 5.49
CA ASP A 35 3.20 9.02 5.62
C ASP A 35 2.35 9.70 4.52
N ILE A 36 2.27 9.06 3.37
CA ILE A 36 1.57 9.56 2.17
C ILE A 36 0.65 8.47 1.64
N GLY A 37 -0.64 8.75 1.50
CA GLY A 37 -1.61 7.76 1.01
C GLY A 37 -2.17 6.89 2.13
N THR A 38 -2.37 5.60 1.87
CA THR A 38 -2.93 4.67 2.87
C THR A 38 -2.10 3.41 2.94
N ARG A 39 -1.56 3.15 4.14
CA ARG A 39 -0.88 1.90 4.47
C ARG A 39 -1.89 0.89 4.99
N ILE A 40 -1.88 -0.30 4.42
CA ILE A 40 -2.72 -1.42 4.82
C ILE A 40 -1.80 -2.53 5.34
N THR A 41 -2.04 -2.97 6.57
CA THR A 41 -1.31 -4.06 7.24
C THR A 41 -2.29 -5.17 7.62
N ALA A 42 -1.79 -6.40 7.72
CA ALA A 42 -2.49 -7.47 8.41
C ALA A 42 -2.70 -7.10 9.89
N ALA A 43 -3.74 -7.64 10.52
CA ALA A 43 -4.13 -7.36 11.90
C ALA A 43 -3.44 -8.30 12.90
#